data_AF-A0A1Y1MGU3-F1
#
_entry.id   AF-A0A1Y1MGU3-F1
#
_cell.length_a   1.000
_cell.length_b   1.000
_cell.length_c   1.000
_cell.angle_alpha   90.00
_cell.angle_beta   90.00
_cell.angle_gamma   90.00
#
_symmetry.space_group_name_H-M   'P 1'
#
loop_
_entity.id
_entity.type
_entity.pdbx_description
1 polymer ?
#
loop_
_entity_poly.entity_id
_entity_poly.type
_entity_poly.pdbx_seq_one_letter_code
_entity_poly.pdbx_strand_id
1 'polypeptide(L)'
;KNEKKTPKSTSVTLNFPVNDNFYKLIYYRYATNPLERISVYSPYTCSTADSLALDELNQLIRILEEVKLDTTLVAPPKPYLRPLNTDKHCKPIIRLIYDIIYHIENYGGYCSKIATTAHMIQLERIKKNCQDDKVEAVIDAVITTFEIIQKIYDNAMASLNKLERIYRYSSPQVNKLFNILKEYKSNAKV
;
A
#
# COMPACT_ATOMS: atom_id res chain seq x y z
N LYS A 1 -25.19 49.61 8.65
CA LYS A 1 -25.33 49.16 7.25
C LYS A 1 -23.92 48.99 6.69
N ASN A 2 -23.39 47.77 6.69
CA ASN A 2 -22.05 47.46 6.18
C ASN A 2 -22.16 46.96 4.74
N GLU A 3 -21.68 47.76 3.79
CA GLU A 3 -21.53 47.36 2.39
C GLU A 3 -20.36 46.39 2.24
N LYS A 4 -20.65 45.19 1.73
CA LYS A 4 -19.67 44.22 1.28
C LYS A 4 -19.00 44.74 0.00
N LYS A 5 -17.69 45.04 0.06
CA LYS A 5 -16.87 45.24 -1.14
C LYS A 5 -16.58 43.87 -1.78
N THR A 6 -17.08 43.65 -2.99
CA THR A 6 -16.73 42.55 -3.88
C THR A 6 -15.30 42.72 -4.42
N PRO A 7 -14.56 41.62 -4.68
CA PRO A 7 -13.21 41.71 -5.24
C PRO A 7 -13.27 42.11 -6.72
N LYS A 8 -12.49 43.13 -7.10
CA LYS A 8 -12.29 43.53 -8.50
C LYS A 8 -11.47 42.45 -9.19
N SER A 9 -12.03 41.75 -10.17
CA SER A 9 -11.25 40.88 -11.06
C SER A 9 -10.43 41.76 -12.02
N THR A 10 -9.12 41.72 -11.90
CA THR A 10 -8.22 42.35 -12.87
C THR A 10 -8.07 41.42 -14.06
N SER A 11 -8.79 41.67 -15.15
CA SER A 11 -8.56 40.99 -16.44
C SER A 11 -7.39 41.70 -17.15
N VAL A 12 -6.26 41.01 -17.28
CA VAL A 12 -5.13 41.47 -18.07
C VAL A 12 -5.31 40.92 -19.49
N THR A 13 -5.57 41.79 -20.45
CA THR A 13 -5.62 41.43 -21.87
C THR A 13 -4.22 41.58 -22.47
N LEU A 14 -3.55 40.46 -22.73
CA LEU A 14 -2.29 40.45 -23.48
C LEU A 14 -2.59 40.31 -24.97
N ASN A 15 -2.46 41.41 -25.71
CA ASN A 15 -2.54 41.39 -27.17
C ASN A 15 -1.16 41.03 -27.75
N PHE A 16 -1.03 39.82 -28.29
CA PHE A 16 0.11 39.43 -29.12
C PHE A 16 -0.29 39.37 -30.59
N PRO A 17 0.58 39.79 -31.53
CA PRO A 17 0.30 39.71 -32.96
C PRO A 17 0.17 38.23 -33.37
N VAL A 18 -0.98 37.92 -33.95
CA VAL A 18 -1.47 36.56 -34.22
C VAL A 18 -0.76 35.98 -35.44
N ASN A 19 0.03 34.93 -35.22
CA ASN A 19 0.32 33.94 -36.26
C ASN A 19 -0.28 32.61 -35.78
N ASP A 20 -1.56 32.40 -36.15
CA ASP A 20 -2.44 31.34 -35.63
C ASP A 20 -1.83 29.94 -35.73
N ASN A 21 -0.99 29.68 -36.73
CA ASN A 21 -0.42 28.36 -36.94
C ASN A 21 0.65 27.97 -35.90
N PHE A 22 1.41 28.92 -35.34
CA PHE A 22 2.48 28.60 -34.40
C PHE A 22 1.93 28.28 -33.00
N TYR A 23 0.95 29.06 -32.53
CA TYR A 23 0.25 28.77 -31.27
C TYR A 23 -0.57 27.49 -31.34
N LYS A 24 -1.18 27.20 -32.48
CA LYS A 24 -1.90 25.92 -32.68
C LYS A 24 -0.94 24.74 -32.63
N LEU A 25 0.25 24.84 -33.23
CA LEU A 25 1.29 23.80 -33.16
C LEU A 25 1.84 23.58 -31.75
N ILE A 26 2.08 24.66 -30.99
CA ILE A 26 2.55 24.57 -29.60
C ILE A 26 1.43 24.04 -28.69
N TYR A 27 0.18 24.49 -28.87
CA TYR A 27 -0.97 23.99 -28.13
C TYR A 27 -1.20 22.50 -28.41
N TYR A 28 -1.19 22.03 -29.67
CA TYR A 28 -1.35 20.59 -29.93
C TYR A 28 -0.14 19.74 -29.51
N ARG A 29 1.08 20.29 -29.47
CA ARG A 29 2.29 19.55 -29.02
C ARG A 29 2.54 19.59 -27.51
N TYR A 30 2.07 20.62 -26.81
CA TYR A 30 2.41 20.89 -25.41
C TYR A 30 1.19 21.24 -24.55
N ALA A 31 -0.04 21.17 -25.06
CA ALA A 31 -1.23 21.31 -24.23
C ALA A 31 -1.19 20.26 -23.14
N THR A 32 -1.16 20.76 -21.91
CA THR A 32 -1.21 20.06 -20.63
C THR A 32 -2.59 19.44 -20.38
N ASN A 33 -3.28 18.99 -21.43
CA ASN A 33 -4.59 18.38 -21.34
C ASN A 33 -4.45 16.92 -21.78
N PRO A 34 -3.87 16.05 -20.91
CA PRO A 34 -3.71 14.64 -21.22
C PRO A 34 -5.09 14.05 -21.55
N LEU A 35 -5.14 13.20 -22.57
CA LEU A 35 -6.35 12.43 -22.86
C LEU A 35 -6.54 11.40 -21.74
N GLU A 36 -7.30 11.79 -20.73
CA GLU A 36 -7.65 10.92 -19.61
C GLU A 36 -8.72 9.91 -20.04
N ARG A 37 -8.50 8.65 -19.70
CA ARG A 37 -9.47 7.57 -19.95
C ARG A 37 -9.67 6.79 -18.66
N ILE A 38 -10.92 6.74 -18.20
CA ILE A 38 -11.30 5.90 -17.07
C ILE A 38 -11.35 4.44 -17.55
N SER A 39 -10.63 3.57 -16.84
CA SER A 39 -10.59 2.13 -17.12
C SER A 39 -11.37 1.38 -16.05
N VAL A 40 -12.50 0.79 -16.44
CA VAL A 40 -13.34 0.01 -15.53
C VAL A 40 -12.74 -1.38 -15.32
N TYR A 41 -12.85 -1.88 -14.09
CA TYR A 41 -12.47 -3.23 -13.68
C TYR A 41 -13.57 -3.84 -12.80
N SER A 42 -13.62 -5.17 -12.75
CA SER A 42 -14.56 -5.88 -11.87
C SER A 42 -14.07 -5.88 -10.43
N PRO A 43 -14.97 -5.89 -9.43
CA PRO A 43 -14.58 -6.03 -8.03
C PRO A 43 -13.79 -7.33 -7.83
N TYR A 44 -12.88 -7.31 -6.85
CA TYR A 44 -12.12 -8.50 -6.48
C TYR A 44 -13.01 -9.48 -5.70
N THR A 45 -12.82 -10.77 -5.94
CA THR A 45 -13.49 -11.85 -5.20
C THR A 45 -12.44 -12.65 -4.45
N CYS A 46 -12.53 -12.68 -3.13
CA CYS A 46 -11.59 -13.43 -2.29
C CYS A 46 -11.62 -14.92 -2.64
N SER A 47 -10.42 -15.48 -2.82
CA SER A 47 -10.20 -16.90 -3.01
C SER A 47 -10.25 -17.65 -1.67
N THR A 48 -10.25 -18.98 -1.72
CA THR A 48 -10.15 -19.81 -0.50
C THR A 48 -8.88 -19.53 0.29
N ALA A 49 -7.76 -19.29 -0.38
CA ALA A 49 -6.49 -18.92 0.25
C ALA A 49 -6.58 -17.55 0.94
N ASP A 50 -7.28 -16.59 0.32
CA ASP A 50 -7.49 -15.27 0.92
C ASP A 50 -8.33 -15.37 2.18
N SER A 51 -9.41 -16.17 2.17
CA SER A 51 -10.24 -16.40 3.36
C SER A 51 -9.43 -16.98 4.52
N LEU A 52 -8.60 -18.01 4.25
CA LEU A 52 -7.71 -18.59 5.27
C LEU A 52 -6.73 -17.56 5.82
N ALA A 53 -6.12 -16.75 4.96
CA ALA A 53 -5.20 -15.70 5.41
C ALA A 53 -5.91 -14.62 6.24
N LEU A 54 -7.12 -14.22 5.85
CA LEU A 54 -7.93 -13.26 6.60
C LEU A 54 -8.31 -13.80 7.98
N ASP A 55 -8.66 -15.07 8.09
CA ASP A 55 -8.99 -15.71 9.37
C ASP A 55 -7.79 -15.67 10.33
N GLU A 56 -6.60 -16.04 9.86
CA GLU A 56 -5.35 -15.97 10.64
C GLU A 56 -5.03 -14.53 11.11
N LEU A 57 -5.16 -13.54 10.20
CA LEU A 57 -4.92 -12.13 10.54
C LEU A 57 -5.94 -11.61 11.56
N ASN A 58 -7.22 -11.97 11.41
CA ASN A 58 -8.27 -11.57 12.35
C ASN A 58 -8.08 -12.23 13.72
N GLN A 59 -7.64 -13.49 13.76
CA GLN A 59 -7.29 -14.16 15.00
C GLN A 59 -6.11 -13.46 15.69
N LEU A 60 -5.07 -13.09 14.93
CA LEU A 60 -3.93 -12.35 15.46
C LEU A 60 -4.35 -10.98 16.03
N ILE A 61 -5.21 -10.22 15.35
CA ILE A 61 -5.72 -8.94 15.88
C ILE A 61 -6.37 -9.16 17.25
N ARG A 62 -7.27 -10.15 17.38
CA ARG A 62 -7.97 -10.44 18.64
C ARG A 62 -6.99 -10.73 19.77
N ILE A 63 -5.97 -11.55 19.51
CA ILE A 63 -4.93 -11.86 20.50
C ILE A 63 -4.19 -10.58 20.90
N LEU A 64 -3.76 -9.77 19.93
CA LEU A 64 -2.98 -8.55 20.20
C LEU A 64 -3.77 -7.47 20.95
N GLU A 65 -5.09 -7.42 20.80
CA GLU A 65 -5.97 -6.51 21.54
C GLU A 65 -6.09 -6.89 23.01
N GLU A 66 -5.95 -8.17 23.35
CA GLU A 66 -6.00 -8.67 24.74
C GLU A 66 -4.65 -8.59 25.46
N VAL A 67 -3.54 -8.50 24.70
CA VAL A 67 -2.19 -8.42 25.27
C VAL A 67 -1.98 -7.10 26.01
N LYS A 68 -1.79 -7.19 27.33
CA LYS A 68 -1.39 -6.06 28.19
C LYS A 68 0.12 -6.08 28.37
N LEU A 69 0.79 -5.04 27.86
CA LEU A 69 2.22 -4.84 28.07
C LEU A 69 2.42 -3.82 29.19
N ASP A 70 3.04 -4.26 30.29
CA ASP A 70 3.45 -3.37 31.38
C ASP A 70 4.65 -2.53 30.95
N THR A 71 4.45 -1.24 30.72
CA THR A 71 5.47 -0.27 30.28
C THR A 71 6.36 0.26 31.41
N THR A 72 6.29 -0.32 32.61
CA THR A 72 6.96 0.20 33.81
C THR A 72 8.43 -0.21 33.94
N LEU A 73 8.90 -1.17 33.13
CA LEU A 73 10.28 -1.68 33.17
C LEU A 73 11.02 -1.30 31.87
N VAL A 74 11.40 -0.03 31.75
CA VAL A 74 12.25 0.41 30.64
C VAL A 74 13.67 -0.04 30.90
N ALA A 75 14.15 -1.03 30.13
CA ALA A 75 15.56 -1.39 30.11
C ALA A 75 16.42 -0.18 29.73
N PRO A 76 17.66 -0.05 30.25
CA PRO A 76 18.49 1.11 29.96
C PRO A 76 18.81 1.20 28.45
N PRO A 77 18.67 2.39 27.84
CA PRO A 77 18.88 2.58 26.41
C PRO A 77 20.29 2.15 25.98
N LYS A 78 20.36 1.38 24.89
CA LYS A 78 21.63 0.99 24.25
C LYS A 78 22.33 2.28 23.78
N PRO A 79 23.65 2.47 24.04
CA PRO A 79 24.32 3.77 23.88
C PRO A 79 24.20 4.44 22.49
N TYR A 80 23.91 3.66 21.44
CA TYR A 80 23.87 4.12 20.06
C TYR A 80 22.49 4.02 19.40
N LEU A 81 21.46 3.61 20.14
CA LEU A 81 20.11 3.44 19.59
C LEU A 81 19.13 4.39 20.28
N ARG A 82 18.32 5.10 19.48
CA ARG A 82 17.20 5.87 20.04
C ARG A 82 16.11 4.89 20.48
N PRO A 83 15.67 4.91 21.75
CA PRO A 83 14.54 4.11 22.19
C PRO A 83 13.28 4.55 21.43
N LEU A 84 12.48 3.58 20.95
CA LEU A 84 11.12 3.87 20.47
C LEU A 84 10.25 4.20 21.68
N ASN A 85 9.57 5.36 21.66
CA ASN A 85 8.63 5.76 22.71
C ASN A 85 7.57 4.66 22.95
N THR A 86 7.36 4.34 24.22
CA THR A 86 6.85 3.05 24.72
C THR A 86 5.34 2.94 24.85
N ASP A 87 4.60 4.01 24.60
CA ASP A 87 3.24 4.10 25.14
C ASP A 87 2.19 3.35 24.29
N LYS A 88 2.56 2.89 23.08
CA LYS A 88 1.64 2.26 22.11
C LYS A 88 2.36 1.30 21.17
N HIS A 89 3.02 0.24 21.64
CA HIS A 89 3.72 -0.70 20.72
C HIS A 89 2.78 -1.55 19.87
N CYS A 90 1.66 -2.03 20.41
CA CYS A 90 0.75 -2.92 19.66
C CYS A 90 -0.11 -2.18 18.62
N LYS A 91 -0.50 -0.91 18.84
CA LYS A 91 -1.35 -0.16 17.89
C LYS A 91 -0.71 0.02 16.51
N PRO A 92 0.58 0.39 16.39
CA PRO A 92 1.31 0.40 15.13
C PRO A 92 1.35 -0.98 14.46
N ILE A 93 1.58 -2.06 15.23
CA ILE A 93 1.63 -3.43 14.69
C ILE A 93 0.26 -3.84 14.13
N ILE A 94 -0.82 -3.61 14.86
CA ILE A 94 -2.20 -3.87 14.41
C ILE A 94 -2.50 -3.10 13.12
N ARG A 95 -2.01 -1.87 12.96
CA ARG A 95 -2.16 -1.12 11.69
C ARG A 95 -1.46 -1.80 10.51
N LEU A 96 -0.29 -2.41 10.72
CA LEU A 96 0.38 -3.19 9.66
C LEU A 96 -0.44 -4.42 9.26
N ILE A 97 -1.10 -5.05 10.24
CA ILE A 97 -2.00 -6.18 9.98
C ILE A 97 -3.21 -5.73 9.15
N TYR A 98 -3.84 -4.60 9.51
CA TYR A 98 -4.93 -4.03 8.71
C TYR A 98 -4.50 -3.64 7.29
N ASP A 99 -3.27 -3.17 7.11
CA ASP A 99 -2.73 -2.89 5.77
C ASP A 99 -2.66 -4.16 4.92
N ILE A 100 -2.21 -5.29 5.50
CA ILE A 100 -2.22 -6.58 4.80
C ILE A 100 -3.64 -7.03 4.46
N ILE A 101 -4.60 -6.89 5.39
CA ILE A 101 -6.01 -7.20 5.13
C ILE A 101 -6.51 -6.38 3.94
N TYR A 102 -6.25 -5.08 3.93
CA TYR A 102 -6.60 -4.19 2.81
C TYR A 102 -5.97 -4.67 1.50
N HIS A 103 -4.71 -5.10 1.53
CA HIS A 103 -4.04 -5.65 0.35
C HIS A 103 -4.69 -6.93 -0.17
N ILE A 104 -5.18 -7.82 0.70
CA ILE A 104 -5.91 -9.03 0.32
C ILE A 104 -7.20 -8.64 -0.39
N GLU A 105 -8.00 -7.76 0.23
CA GLU A 105 -9.34 -7.41 -0.24
C GLU A 105 -9.32 -6.61 -1.56
N ASN A 106 -8.28 -5.81 -1.81
CA ASN A 106 -8.25 -4.88 -2.95
C ASN A 106 -7.31 -5.32 -4.07
N TYR A 107 -6.19 -5.96 -3.75
CA TYR A 107 -5.13 -6.26 -4.71
C TYR A 107 -4.89 -7.76 -4.92
N GLY A 108 -5.49 -8.61 -4.08
CA GLY A 108 -5.45 -10.06 -4.18
C GLY A 108 -4.22 -10.70 -3.52
N GLY A 109 -4.27 -12.03 -3.40
CA GLY A 109 -3.30 -12.82 -2.64
C GLY A 109 -1.84 -12.65 -3.07
N TYR A 110 -1.54 -12.49 -4.36
CA TYR A 110 -0.14 -12.27 -4.80
C TYR A 110 0.41 -10.93 -4.30
N CYS A 111 -0.40 -9.87 -4.39
CA CYS A 111 -0.03 -8.55 -3.91
C CYS A 111 0.06 -8.52 -2.38
N SER A 112 -0.86 -9.19 -1.69
CA SER A 112 -0.79 -9.36 -0.24
C SER A 112 0.46 -10.11 0.21
N LYS A 113 0.87 -11.16 -0.51
CA LYS A 113 2.12 -11.89 -0.23
C LYS A 113 3.33 -10.95 -0.26
N ILE A 114 3.40 -10.06 -1.26
CA ILE A 114 4.49 -9.06 -1.36
C ILE A 114 4.41 -8.05 -0.19
N ALA A 115 3.22 -7.52 0.10
CA ALA A 115 3.02 -6.58 1.20
C ALA A 115 3.40 -7.20 2.56
N THR A 116 3.02 -8.45 2.78
CA THR A 116 3.37 -9.23 3.97
C THR A 116 4.89 -9.34 4.12
N THR A 117 5.63 -9.68 3.06
CA THR A 117 7.10 -9.70 3.10
C THR A 117 7.69 -8.34 3.44
N ALA A 118 7.13 -7.26 2.89
CA ALA A 118 7.60 -5.90 3.18
C ALA A 118 7.39 -5.54 4.66
N HIS A 119 6.24 -5.89 5.25
CA HIS A 119 5.99 -5.66 6.67
C HIS A 119 6.79 -6.58 7.59
N MET A 120 7.11 -7.81 7.20
CA MET A 120 8.06 -8.66 7.94
C MET A 120 9.42 -7.95 8.06
N ILE A 121 9.94 -7.38 6.97
CA ILE A 121 11.20 -6.63 6.99
C ILE A 121 11.08 -5.38 7.89
N GLN A 122 9.94 -4.70 7.86
CA GLN A 122 9.67 -3.56 8.73
C GLN A 122 9.67 -3.96 10.21
N LEU A 123 9.02 -5.08 10.55
CA LEU A 123 8.97 -5.63 11.91
C LEU A 123 10.35 -6.05 12.41
N GLU A 124 11.16 -6.70 11.59
CA GLU A 124 12.56 -7.04 11.91
C GLU A 124 13.41 -5.79 12.24
N ARG A 125 13.18 -4.69 11.52
CA ARG A 125 13.85 -3.42 11.81
C ARG A 125 13.36 -2.79 13.12
N ILE A 126 12.07 -2.93 13.45
CA ILE A 126 11.52 -2.46 14.73
C ILE A 126 12.10 -3.30 15.86
N LYS A 127 12.14 -4.63 15.71
CA LYS A 127 12.70 -5.59 16.67
C LYS A 127 14.14 -5.24 17.05
N LYS A 128 15.01 -4.94 16.08
CA LYS A 128 16.42 -4.54 16.35
C LYS A 128 16.58 -3.34 17.28
N ASN A 129 15.61 -2.43 17.28
CA ASN A 129 15.60 -1.22 18.11
C ASN A 129 14.74 -1.38 19.37
N CYS A 130 14.11 -2.54 19.55
CA CYS A 130 13.33 -2.86 20.73
C CYS A 130 14.26 -3.22 21.90
N GLN A 131 13.81 -2.89 23.10
CA GLN A 131 14.52 -3.19 24.35
C GLN A 131 13.63 -3.91 25.36
N ASP A 132 12.37 -4.15 25.00
CA ASP A 132 11.39 -4.82 25.83
C ASP A 132 11.19 -6.24 25.26
N ASP A 133 11.63 -7.23 26.03
CA ASP A 133 11.55 -8.65 25.65
C ASP A 133 10.11 -9.10 25.38
N LYS A 134 9.11 -8.49 26.04
CA LYS A 134 7.69 -8.80 25.81
C LYS A 134 7.23 -8.26 24.46
N VAL A 135 7.64 -7.03 24.11
CA VAL A 135 7.36 -6.44 22.80
C VAL A 135 8.06 -7.23 21.70
N GLU A 136 9.30 -7.65 21.94
CA GLU A 136 10.06 -8.51 21.03
C GLU A 136 9.32 -9.84 20.77
N ALA A 137 8.84 -10.51 21.82
CA ALA A 137 8.05 -11.73 21.70
C ALA A 137 6.73 -11.51 20.92
N VAL A 138 6.08 -10.36 21.10
CA VAL A 138 4.89 -9.99 20.30
C VAL A 138 5.25 -9.83 18.83
N ILE A 139 6.36 -9.16 18.51
CA ILE A 139 6.83 -8.99 17.13
C ILE A 139 7.13 -10.37 16.51
N ASP A 140 7.75 -11.28 17.25
CA ASP A 140 8.04 -12.64 16.76
C ASP A 140 6.78 -13.45 16.48
N ALA A 141 5.76 -13.35 17.32
CA ALA A 141 4.45 -13.97 17.06
C ALA A 141 3.80 -13.43 15.78
N VAL A 142 3.90 -12.12 15.54
CA VAL A 142 3.38 -11.48 14.32
C VAL A 142 4.14 -11.93 13.08
N ILE A 143 5.47 -11.94 13.14
CA ILE A 143 6.32 -12.43 12.04
C ILE A 143 6.00 -13.91 11.73
N THR A 144 5.82 -14.74 12.76
CA THR A 144 5.43 -16.14 12.61
C THR A 144 4.08 -16.27 11.88
N THR A 145 3.10 -15.44 12.24
CA THR A 145 1.80 -15.41 11.55
C THR A 145 1.95 -14.97 10.09
N PHE A 146 2.82 -14.00 9.81
CA PHE A 146 3.12 -13.56 8.45
C PHE A 146 3.79 -14.66 7.63
N GLU A 147 4.65 -15.50 8.22
CA GLU A 147 5.19 -16.70 7.57
C GLU A 147 4.11 -17.75 7.26
N ILE A 148 3.13 -17.92 8.15
CA ILE A 148 1.98 -18.81 7.89
C ILE A 148 1.22 -18.32 6.65
N ILE A 149 0.96 -17.01 6.54
CA ILE A 149 0.30 -16.39 5.38
C ILE A 149 1.13 -16.59 4.10
N GLN A 150 2.47 -16.43 4.16
CA GLN A 150 3.34 -16.73 3.03
C GLN A 150 3.16 -18.18 2.56
N LYS A 151 3.13 -19.13 3.50
CA LYS A 151 2.94 -20.56 3.20
C LYS A 151 1.56 -20.86 2.63
N ILE A 152 0.50 -20.23 3.12
CA ILE A 152 -0.86 -20.36 2.56
C ILE A 152 -0.81 -20.01 1.06
N TYR A 153 -0.23 -18.86 0.72
CA TYR A 153 -0.12 -18.44 -0.68
C TYR A 153 0.86 -19.28 -1.49
N ASP A 154 2.00 -19.67 -0.95
CA ASP A 154 2.97 -20.52 -1.65
C ASP A 154 2.37 -21.89 -1.98
N ASN A 155 1.58 -22.47 -1.08
CA ASN A 155 0.86 -23.73 -1.31
C ASN A 155 -0.23 -23.56 -2.37
N ALA A 156 -1.03 -22.48 -2.28
CA ALA A 156 -2.07 -22.19 -3.26
C ALA A 156 -1.49 -21.98 -4.68
N MET A 157 -0.30 -21.38 -4.76
CA MET A 157 0.39 -21.04 -6.01
C MET A 157 1.39 -22.10 -6.48
N ALA A 158 1.53 -23.22 -5.78
CA ALA A 158 2.64 -24.16 -5.96
C ALA A 158 2.76 -24.70 -7.39
N SER A 159 1.62 -25.02 -8.03
CA SER A 159 1.54 -25.60 -9.37
C SER A 159 1.69 -24.58 -10.52
N LEU A 160 1.77 -23.29 -10.20
CA LEU A 160 1.78 -22.21 -11.20
C LEU A 160 3.18 -21.68 -11.43
N ASN A 161 3.48 -21.28 -12.67
CA ASN A 161 4.69 -20.53 -12.96
C ASN A 161 4.58 -19.07 -12.46
N LYS A 162 5.72 -18.35 -12.39
CA LYS A 162 5.76 -16.99 -11.81
C LYS A 162 4.78 -16.00 -12.45
N LEU A 163 4.62 -16.02 -13.78
CA LEU A 163 3.70 -15.11 -14.46
C LEU A 163 2.24 -15.47 -14.18
N GLU A 164 1.92 -16.76 -14.16
CA GLU A 164 0.59 -17.23 -13.82
C GLU A 164 0.21 -16.88 -12.37
N ARG A 165 1.15 -16.97 -11.43
CA ARG A 165 0.92 -16.55 -10.04
C ARG A 165 0.49 -15.09 -9.98
N ILE A 166 1.20 -14.21 -10.68
CA ILE A 166 0.87 -12.77 -10.76
C ILE A 166 -0.54 -12.60 -11.32
N TYR A 167 -0.81 -13.11 -12.53
CA TYR A 167 -2.09 -12.83 -13.18
C TYR A 167 -3.30 -13.50 -12.51
N ARG A 168 -3.14 -14.70 -11.94
CA ARG A 168 -4.25 -15.45 -11.33
C ARG A 168 -4.58 -15.00 -9.91
N TYR A 169 -3.59 -14.53 -9.15
CA TYR A 169 -3.77 -14.14 -7.74
C TYR A 169 -3.66 -12.63 -7.49
N SER A 170 -3.52 -11.82 -8.55
CA SER A 170 -3.73 -10.38 -8.46
C SER A 170 -5.16 -10.00 -8.81
N SER A 171 -5.65 -8.91 -8.22
CA SER A 171 -7.01 -8.45 -8.49
C SER A 171 -7.21 -7.97 -9.94
N PRO A 172 -8.45 -7.94 -10.43
CA PRO A 172 -8.77 -7.40 -11.75
C PRO A 172 -8.22 -5.98 -11.97
N GLN A 173 -8.18 -5.16 -10.92
CA GLN A 173 -7.59 -3.81 -10.96
C GLN A 173 -6.11 -3.84 -11.31
N VAL A 174 -5.34 -4.70 -10.63
CA VAL A 174 -3.90 -4.85 -10.84
C VAL A 174 -3.63 -5.44 -12.23
N ASN A 175 -4.39 -6.45 -12.65
CA ASN A 175 -4.30 -7.01 -13.99
C ASN A 175 -4.62 -5.99 -15.08
N LYS A 176 -5.61 -5.12 -14.84
CA LYS A 176 -5.95 -4.02 -15.75
C LYS A 176 -4.80 -3.02 -15.86
N LEU A 177 -4.17 -2.67 -14.74
CA LEU A 177 -2.98 -1.81 -14.74
C LEU A 177 -1.85 -2.41 -15.57
N PHE A 178 -1.55 -3.71 -15.42
CA PHE A 178 -0.53 -4.37 -16.25
C PHE A 178 -0.86 -4.32 -17.74
N ASN A 179 -2.14 -4.47 -18.11
CA ASN A 179 -2.55 -4.37 -19.51
C ASN A 179 -2.37 -2.95 -20.06
N ILE A 180 -2.71 -1.92 -19.29
CA ILE A 180 -2.49 -0.51 -19.66
C ILE A 180 -0.99 -0.26 -19.86
N LEU A 181 -0.15 -0.66 -18.91
CA LEU A 181 1.30 -0.48 -19.01
C LEU A 181 1.90 -1.21 -20.23
N LYS A 182 1.38 -2.40 -20.56
CA LYS A 182 1.78 -3.16 -21.74
C LYS A 182 1.37 -2.47 -23.04
N GLU A 183 0.17 -1.90 -23.10
CA GLU A 183 -0.31 -1.13 -24.25
C GLU A 183 0.57 0.10 -24.49
N TYR A 184 0.82 0.90 -23.44
CA TYR A 184 1.70 2.07 -23.53
C TYR A 184 3.12 1.70 -24.00
N LYS A 185 3.70 0.63 -23.46
CA LYS A 185 5.03 0.16 -23.89
C LYS A 185 5.05 -0.27 -25.36
N SER A 186 3.95 -0.82 -25.87
CA SER A 186 3.85 -1.26 -27.27
C SER A 186 3.66 -0.07 -28.20
N ASN A 187 2.83 0.89 -27.81
CA ASN A 187 2.58 2.12 -28.56
C ASN A 187 3.82 3.04 -28.59
N ALA A 188 4.67 3.02 -27.56
CA ALA A 188 5.91 3.80 -27.51
C ALA A 188 7.04 3.24 -28.41
N LYS A 189 6.87 2.04 -28.98
CA LYS A 189 7.83 1.42 -29.91
C LYS A 189 7.47 1.62 -31.39
N VAL A 190 6.35 2.30 -31.66
CA VAL A 190 5.91 2.74 -32.99
C VAL A 190 6.23 4.22 -33.12
#